data_AF-A0A9W9YQ19-F1
#
_entry.id   AF-A0A9W9YQ19-F1
#
_cell.length_a   1.000
_cell.length_b   1.000
_cell.length_c   1.000
_cell.angle_alpha   90.00
_cell.angle_beta   90.00
_cell.angle_gamma   90.00
#
_symmetry.space_group_name_H-M   'P 1'
#
loop_
_entity.id
_entity.type
_entity.pdbx_description
1 polymer ?
#
loop_
_entity_poly.entity_id
_entity_poly.type
_entity_poly.pdbx_seq_one_letter_code
_entity_poly.pdbx_strand_id
1 'polypeptide(L)'
;MAVPVVLLLCLAAFQSTASADLLSEYARHAVLDPAEKMKLFWTVDWDAKTVSFAVEAETTGWVEFGFSNVSGQMIGSDVVIGWVKDNKGYLTDRFITSESIPPIDKQQDYDLTGSQENDGKTVMKFKRKFDTWRPAGQET
;
A
#
# COMPACT_ATOMS: atom_id res chain seq x y z
N MET A 1 47.31 35.12 -19.59
CA MET A 1 45.85 35.07 -19.37
C MET A 1 45.52 33.70 -18.80
N ALA A 2 45.17 33.61 -17.52
CA ALA A 2 44.81 32.35 -16.87
C ALA A 2 43.30 32.33 -16.68
N VAL A 3 42.62 31.34 -17.25
CA VAL A 3 41.19 31.10 -17.05
C VAL A 3 41.05 30.14 -15.87
N PRO A 4 40.31 30.47 -14.80
CA PRO A 4 40.18 29.56 -13.68
C PRO A 4 39.16 28.47 -14.04
N VAL A 5 39.56 27.22 -13.85
CA VAL A 5 38.68 26.05 -13.90
C VAL A 5 37.80 26.08 -12.65
N VAL A 6 36.51 26.37 -12.82
CA VAL A 6 35.51 26.25 -11.75
C VAL A 6 35.13 24.78 -11.64
N LEU A 7 35.60 24.13 -10.58
CA LEU A 7 35.23 22.75 -10.25
C LEU A 7 33.83 22.76 -9.63
N LEU A 8 32.82 22.43 -10.43
CA LEU A 8 31.43 22.28 -9.96
C LEU A 8 31.30 20.94 -9.22
N LEU A 9 31.35 20.99 -7.88
CA LEU A 9 31.01 19.85 -7.02
C LEU A 9 29.48 19.67 -7.02
N CYS A 10 28.95 18.84 -7.92
CA CYS A 10 27.58 18.38 -7.84
C CYS A 10 27.46 17.34 -6.70
N LEU A 11 27.11 17.79 -5.49
CA LEU A 11 26.55 16.87 -4.49
C LEU A 11 25.17 16.43 -4.99
N ALA A 12 25.08 15.23 -5.54
CA ALA A 12 23.80 14.58 -5.78
C ALA A 12 23.21 14.16 -4.42
N ALA A 13 22.32 14.99 -3.88
CA ALA A 13 21.48 14.56 -2.77
C ALA A 13 20.53 13.48 -3.30
N PHE A 14 20.72 12.24 -2.86
CA PHE A 14 19.72 11.18 -3.03
C PHE A 14 18.53 11.53 -2.15
N GLN A 15 17.60 12.30 -2.70
CA GLN A 15 16.32 12.54 -2.04
C GLN A 15 15.47 11.28 -2.23
N SER A 16 15.06 10.67 -1.12
CA SER A 16 14.06 9.60 -1.12
C SER A 16 12.73 10.17 -1.61
N THR A 17 12.49 10.14 -2.92
CA THR A 17 11.34 10.81 -3.56
C THR A 17 10.01 10.13 -3.23
N ALA A 18 10.01 8.82 -2.98
CA ALA A 18 8.78 8.02 -2.86
C ALA A 18 7.77 8.58 -1.83
N SER A 19 8.21 8.90 -0.62
CA SER A 19 7.30 9.38 0.44
C SER A 19 6.81 10.82 0.19
N ALA A 20 7.67 11.69 -0.36
CA ALA A 20 7.26 13.05 -0.74
C ALA A 20 6.26 13.03 -1.89
N ASP A 21 6.42 12.10 -2.84
CA ASP A 21 5.50 11.90 -3.95
C ASP A 21 4.12 11.45 -3.43
N LEU A 22 4.06 10.49 -2.51
CA LEU A 22 2.79 9.99 -1.94
C LEU A 22 2.01 11.08 -1.17
N LEU A 23 2.68 11.97 -0.44
CA LEU A 23 2.03 13.09 0.25
C LEU A 23 1.41 14.10 -0.73
N SER A 24 1.92 14.19 -1.96
CA SER A 24 1.35 15.06 -3.00
C SER A 24 0.20 14.39 -3.77
N GLU A 25 0.20 13.06 -3.88
CA GLU A 25 -0.77 12.28 -4.64
C GLU A 25 -2.04 11.95 -3.84
N TYR A 26 -1.93 11.85 -2.51
CA TYR A 26 -3.02 11.45 -1.63
C TYR A 26 -3.44 12.55 -0.65
N ALA A 27 -4.75 12.68 -0.43
CA ALA A 27 -5.32 13.74 0.38
C ALA A 27 -5.14 13.53 1.89
N ARG A 28 -4.99 12.29 2.34
CA ARG A 28 -4.87 11.91 3.75
C ARG A 28 -3.81 10.85 3.95
N HIS A 29 -3.23 10.83 5.15
CA HIS A 29 -2.32 9.78 5.58
C HIS A 29 -2.42 9.51 7.08
N ALA A 30 -1.93 8.35 7.49
CA ALA A 30 -1.80 7.92 8.88
C ALA A 30 -0.61 6.99 9.03
N VAL A 31 0.05 7.07 10.18
CA VAL A 31 1.08 6.10 10.58
C VAL A 31 0.40 4.93 11.29
N LEU A 32 0.74 3.69 10.90
CA LEU A 32 0.10 2.48 11.42
C LEU A 32 0.90 1.77 12.52
N ASP A 33 2.16 2.14 12.72
CA ASP A 33 3.01 1.61 13.79
C ASP A 33 3.84 2.72 14.49
N PRO A 34 4.18 2.57 15.79
CA PRO A 34 4.91 3.61 16.52
C PRO A 34 6.32 3.91 15.99
N ALA A 35 6.92 3.02 15.21
CA ALA A 35 8.24 3.21 14.62
C ALA A 35 8.18 3.89 13.23
N GLU A 36 6.97 4.26 12.77
CA GLU A 36 6.69 4.87 11.47
C GLU A 36 7.15 4.04 10.26
N LYS A 37 7.26 2.72 10.44
CA LYS A 37 7.69 1.78 9.39
C LYS A 37 6.58 1.42 8.42
N MET A 38 5.34 1.71 8.74
CA MET A 38 4.15 1.43 7.94
C MET A 38 3.23 2.66 7.93
N LYS A 39 2.97 3.17 6.73
CA LYS A 39 2.17 4.38 6.50
C LYS A 39 1.07 4.08 5.50
N LEU A 40 -0.13 4.53 5.83
CA LEU A 40 -1.30 4.49 4.96
C LEU A 40 -1.55 5.87 4.38
N PHE A 41 -1.80 5.92 3.08
CA PHE A 41 -2.24 7.12 2.36
C PHE A 41 -3.55 6.81 1.65
N TRP A 42 -4.49 7.76 1.61
CA TRP A 42 -5.74 7.54 0.91
C TRP A 42 -6.42 8.82 0.43
N THR A 43 -7.16 8.66 -0.67
CA THR A 43 -8.07 9.66 -1.23
C THR A 43 -9.41 9.00 -1.51
N VAL A 44 -10.50 9.71 -1.23
CA VAL A 44 -11.86 9.21 -1.45
C VAL A 44 -12.47 9.94 -2.63
N ASP A 45 -12.97 9.18 -3.58
CA ASP A 45 -13.80 9.66 -4.67
C ASP A 45 -15.27 9.30 -4.34
N TRP A 46 -16.03 10.32 -3.97
CA TRP A 46 -17.43 10.16 -3.54
C TRP A 46 -18.39 9.92 -4.71
N ASP A 47 -18.06 10.46 -5.89
CA ASP A 47 -18.88 10.30 -7.10
C ASP A 47 -18.73 8.89 -7.66
N ALA A 48 -17.50 8.40 -7.75
CA ALA A 48 -17.19 7.03 -8.15
C ALA A 48 -17.43 6.00 -7.03
N LYS A 49 -17.66 6.45 -5.79
CA LYS A 49 -17.77 5.61 -4.58
C LYS A 49 -16.59 4.66 -4.41
N THR A 50 -15.38 5.19 -4.54
CA THR A 50 -14.13 4.44 -4.43
C THR A 50 -13.15 5.10 -3.48
N VAL A 51 -12.26 4.30 -2.92
CA VAL A 51 -11.11 4.76 -2.16
C VAL A 51 -9.85 4.29 -2.88
N SER A 52 -8.94 5.22 -3.13
CA SER A 52 -7.59 4.92 -3.60
C SER A 52 -6.66 4.92 -2.40
N PHE A 53 -5.88 3.86 -2.24
CA PHE A 53 -4.94 3.66 -1.15
C PHE A 53 -3.50 3.60 -1.68
N ALA A 54 -2.55 3.97 -0.82
CA ALA A 54 -1.18 3.51 -0.88
C ALA A 54 -0.75 3.06 0.51
N VAL A 55 -0.04 1.94 0.58
CA VAL A 55 0.64 1.47 1.79
C VAL A 55 2.13 1.47 1.52
N GLU A 56 2.88 2.27 2.27
CA GLU A 56 4.33 2.26 2.31
C GLU A 56 4.78 1.48 3.55
N ALA A 57 5.66 0.49 3.37
CA ALA A 57 6.20 -0.31 4.47
C ALA A 57 7.72 -0.51 4.32
N GLU A 58 8.47 -0.45 5.42
CA GLU A 58 9.88 -0.84 5.48
C GLU A 58 10.04 -2.38 5.48
N THR A 59 9.93 -2.97 4.31
CA THR A 59 10.08 -4.40 4.06
C THR A 59 10.55 -4.65 2.62
N THR A 60 11.04 -5.86 2.34
CA THR A 60 11.27 -6.40 0.99
C THR A 60 10.44 -7.67 0.76
N GLY A 61 9.40 -7.83 1.56
CA GLY A 61 8.53 -9.00 1.54
C GLY A 61 7.13 -8.64 1.05
N TRP A 62 6.14 -9.11 1.79
CA TRP A 62 4.74 -8.78 1.55
C TRP A 62 4.26 -7.74 2.55
N VAL A 63 3.23 -7.01 2.13
CA VAL A 63 2.48 -6.04 2.94
C VAL A 63 1.05 -6.53 3.00
N GLU A 64 0.49 -6.56 4.21
CA GLU A 64 -0.93 -6.85 4.44
C GLU A 64 -1.61 -5.64 5.08
N PHE A 65 -2.78 -5.30 4.59
CA PHE A 65 -3.62 -4.23 5.11
C PHE A 65 -5.08 -4.64 5.00
N GLY A 66 -5.92 -4.25 5.95
CA GLY A 66 -7.33 -4.58 5.88
C GLY A 66 -8.20 -3.90 6.90
N PHE A 67 -9.49 -4.18 6.77
CA PHE A 67 -10.55 -3.62 7.62
C PHE A 67 -11.13 -4.72 8.49
N SER A 68 -11.20 -4.43 9.79
CA SER A 68 -11.87 -5.29 10.77
C SER A 68 -13.09 -4.60 11.34
N ASN A 69 -14.16 -5.37 11.55
CA ASN A 69 -15.34 -4.90 12.27
C ASN A 69 -15.09 -4.80 13.77
N VAL A 70 -14.04 -5.45 14.29
CA VAL A 70 -13.67 -5.41 15.71
C VAL A 70 -12.24 -4.88 15.83
N SER A 71 -12.09 -3.74 16.50
CA SER A 71 -10.79 -3.09 16.67
C SER A 71 -9.74 -4.04 17.27
N GLY A 72 -8.59 -4.13 16.61
CA GLY A 72 -7.47 -4.97 17.04
C GLY A 72 -7.62 -6.48 16.77
N GLN A 73 -8.69 -6.92 16.10
CA GLN A 73 -8.87 -8.33 15.75
C GLN A 73 -8.61 -8.59 14.28
N MET A 74 -7.81 -9.62 14.01
CA MET A 74 -7.51 -10.08 12.67
C MET A 74 -8.63 -10.97 12.10
N ILE A 75 -9.24 -11.83 12.93
CA ILE A 75 -10.37 -12.67 12.52
C ILE A 75 -11.58 -11.79 12.19
N GLY A 76 -12.25 -12.11 11.08
CA GLY A 76 -13.36 -11.34 10.53
C GLY A 76 -12.93 -10.14 9.68
N SER A 77 -11.64 -10.02 9.35
CA SER A 77 -11.12 -8.92 8.54
C SER A 77 -11.16 -9.23 7.04
N ASP A 78 -11.51 -8.20 6.28
CA ASP A 78 -11.35 -8.11 4.83
C ASP A 78 -9.96 -7.51 4.56
N VAL A 79 -9.05 -8.30 3.99
CA VAL A 79 -7.63 -7.96 3.88
C VAL A 79 -7.12 -8.08 2.45
N VAL A 80 -6.16 -7.22 2.15
CA VAL A 80 -5.38 -7.27 0.93
C VAL A 80 -3.93 -7.59 1.27
N ILE A 81 -3.36 -8.58 0.59
CA ILE A 81 -1.94 -8.93 0.67
C ILE A 81 -1.28 -8.62 -0.66
N GLY A 82 -0.23 -7.80 -0.63
CA GLY A 82 0.51 -7.37 -1.81
C GLY A 82 2.02 -7.52 -1.66
N TRP A 83 2.71 -7.76 -2.77
CA TRP A 83 4.18 -7.84 -2.81
C TRP A 83 4.70 -7.47 -4.20
N VAL A 84 6.00 -7.20 -4.28
CA VAL A 84 6.71 -6.98 -5.54
C VAL A 84 7.64 -8.16 -5.80
N LYS A 85 7.65 -8.65 -7.04
CA LYS A 85 8.60 -9.67 -7.49
C LYS A 85 8.94 -9.45 -8.94
N ASP A 86 10.22 -9.48 -9.28
CA ASP A 86 10.72 -9.29 -10.66
C ASP A 86 10.19 -7.98 -11.30
N ASN A 87 10.19 -6.88 -10.54
CA ASN A 87 9.64 -5.57 -10.90
C ASN A 87 8.14 -5.57 -11.24
N LYS A 88 7.41 -6.60 -10.81
CA LYS A 88 5.96 -6.72 -11.00
C LYS A 88 5.26 -6.80 -9.64
N GLY A 89 4.21 -6.01 -9.48
CA GLY A 89 3.33 -6.08 -8.31
C GLY A 89 2.33 -7.22 -8.42
N TYR A 90 2.03 -7.79 -7.27
CA TYR A 90 1.02 -8.80 -7.06
C TYR A 90 0.15 -8.38 -5.89
N LEU A 91 -1.13 -8.70 -5.96
CA LEU A 91 -2.11 -8.34 -4.95
C LEU A 91 -3.20 -9.40 -4.92
N THR A 92 -3.60 -9.80 -3.72
CA THR A 92 -4.69 -10.76 -3.50
C THR A 92 -5.60 -10.25 -2.38
N ASP A 93 -6.89 -10.25 -2.66
CA ASP A 93 -7.98 -10.07 -1.70
C ASP A 93 -8.26 -11.39 -0.97
N ARG A 94 -8.46 -11.30 0.35
CA ARG A 94 -8.65 -12.43 1.26
C ARG A 94 -9.58 -12.05 2.40
N PHE A 95 -10.22 -13.07 2.98
CA PHE A 95 -11.02 -12.92 4.17
C PHE A 95 -10.51 -13.83 5.28
N ILE A 96 -10.29 -13.28 6.46
CA ILE A 96 -9.68 -14.00 7.58
C ILE A 96 -10.77 -14.63 8.44
N THR A 97 -10.87 -15.95 8.43
CA THR A 97 -11.84 -16.71 9.26
C THR A 97 -11.19 -17.42 10.45
N SER A 98 -9.86 -17.54 10.46
CA SER A 98 -9.10 -18.25 11.50
C SER A 98 -7.66 -17.76 11.56
N GLU A 99 -6.91 -18.16 12.60
CA GLU A 99 -5.47 -17.94 12.73
C GLU A 99 -4.66 -18.87 11.80
N SER A 100 -4.93 -18.82 10.50
CA SER A 100 -4.23 -19.57 9.46
C SER A 100 -4.00 -18.69 8.24
N ILE A 101 -3.27 -19.19 7.24
CA ILE A 101 -3.10 -18.48 5.97
C ILE A 101 -4.49 -18.34 5.32
N PRO A 102 -5.02 -17.11 5.18
CA PRO A 102 -6.37 -16.94 4.66
C PRO A 102 -6.44 -17.40 3.21
N PRO A 103 -7.49 -18.12 2.78
CA PRO A 103 -7.67 -18.46 1.38
C PRO A 103 -7.85 -17.19 0.54
N ILE A 104 -7.49 -17.27 -0.75
CA ILE A 104 -7.78 -16.20 -1.71
C ILE A 104 -9.29 -16.13 -1.91
N ASP A 105 -9.84 -14.93 -1.83
CA ASP A 105 -11.27 -14.72 -2.04
C ASP A 105 -11.65 -15.00 -3.51
N LYS A 106 -12.83 -15.61 -3.72
CA LYS A 106 -13.34 -15.93 -5.06
C LYS A 106 -13.65 -14.66 -5.84
N GLN A 107 -14.04 -13.60 -5.13
CA GLN A 107 -14.22 -12.27 -5.67
C GLN A 107 -13.03 -11.40 -5.25
N GLN A 108 -12.43 -10.69 -6.20
CA GLN A 108 -11.32 -9.78 -5.93
C GLN A 108 -11.86 -8.36 -6.02
N ASP A 109 -11.97 -7.68 -4.87
CA ASP A 109 -12.57 -6.35 -4.79
C ASP A 109 -11.57 -5.19 -4.78
N TYR A 110 -10.29 -5.54 -4.90
CA TYR A 110 -9.16 -4.62 -4.87
C TYR A 110 -8.43 -4.63 -6.21
N ASP A 111 -8.28 -3.43 -6.79
CA ASP A 111 -7.56 -3.23 -8.05
C ASP A 111 -6.16 -2.69 -7.77
N LEU A 112 -5.11 -3.47 -8.09
CA LEU A 112 -3.73 -3.00 -8.01
C LEU A 112 -3.48 -1.91 -9.07
N THR A 113 -3.09 -0.72 -8.64
CA THR A 113 -2.83 0.44 -9.53
C THR A 113 -1.37 0.84 -9.60
N GLY A 114 -0.55 0.37 -8.68
CA GLY A 114 0.88 0.63 -8.67
C GLY A 114 1.61 -0.17 -7.61
N SER A 115 2.88 -0.46 -7.86
CA SER A 115 3.72 -1.22 -6.94
C SER A 115 5.18 -0.85 -7.15
N GLN A 116 5.93 -0.71 -6.06
CA GLN A 116 7.36 -0.44 -6.11
C GLN A 116 8.03 -1.10 -4.92
N GLU A 117 9.22 -1.66 -5.14
CA GLU A 117 10.13 -2.05 -4.07
C GLU A 117 11.51 -1.49 -4.38
N ASN A 118 12.03 -0.66 -3.48
CA ASN A 118 13.36 -0.05 -3.57
C ASN A 118 13.83 0.35 -2.16
N ASP A 119 15.15 0.39 -1.96
CA ASP A 119 15.76 0.90 -0.73
C ASP A 119 15.21 0.28 0.58
N GLY A 120 14.84 -0.99 0.55
CA GLY A 120 14.28 -1.71 1.71
C GLY A 120 12.83 -1.33 2.05
N LYS A 121 12.12 -0.70 1.11
CA LYS A 121 10.72 -0.30 1.24
C LYS A 121 9.89 -0.89 0.11
N THR A 122 8.67 -1.29 0.45
CA THR A 122 7.63 -1.69 -0.50
C THR A 122 6.49 -0.68 -0.44
N VAL A 123 6.06 -0.19 -1.60
CA VAL A 123 4.87 0.65 -1.77
C VAL A 123 3.86 -0.11 -2.62
N MET A 124 2.67 -0.33 -2.08
CA MET A 124 1.54 -0.95 -2.79
C MET A 124 0.41 0.08 -2.94
N LYS A 125 0.00 0.37 -4.17
CA LYS A 125 -1.12 1.27 -4.49
C LYS A 125 -2.28 0.48 -5.07
N PHE A 126 -3.48 0.69 -4.55
CA PHE A 126 -4.66 -0.04 -4.98
C PHE A 126 -5.94 0.75 -4.79
N LYS A 127 -7.02 0.34 -5.46
CA LYS A 127 -8.35 0.93 -5.33
C LYS A 127 -9.35 -0.11 -4.83
N ARG A 128 -10.33 0.35 -4.06
CA ARG A 128 -11.45 -0.46 -3.56
C ARG A 128 -12.74 0.33 -3.66
N LYS A 129 -13.84 -0.30 -4.05
CA LYS A 129 -15.18 0.33 -3.98
C LYS A 129 -15.65 0.44 -2.52
N PHE A 130 -16.60 1.34 -2.25
CA PHE A 130 -17.22 1.43 -0.92
C PHE A 130 -17.97 0.14 -0.59
N ASP A 131 -18.75 -0.34 -1.55
CA ASP A 131 -19.51 -1.58 -1.46
C ASP A 131 -18.82 -2.63 -2.32
N THR A 132 -18.41 -3.71 -1.67
CA THR A 132 -17.75 -4.85 -2.29
C THR A 132 -18.67 -6.08 -2.37
N TRP A 133 -19.96 -5.94 -2.04
CA TRP A 133 -20.98 -7.00 -2.07
C TRP A 133 -20.46 -8.39 -1.67
N ARG A 134 -20.57 -8.73 -0.38
CA ARG A 134 -20.37 -10.12 0.09
C ARG A 134 -21.73 -10.76 0.35
N PRO A 135 -22.13 -11.83 -0.39
CA PRO A 135 -23.35 -12.55 -0.08
C PRO A 135 -23.27 -13.19 1.32
N ALA A 136 -24.31 -13.04 2.13
CA ALA A 136 -24.39 -13.72 3.42
C ALA A 136 -24.32 -15.25 3.23
N GLY A 137 -23.45 -15.92 4.01
CA GLY A 137 -23.32 -17.39 3.99
C GLY A 137 -22.22 -17.95 3.09
N GLN A 138 -21.38 -17.11 2.46
CA GLN A 138 -20.11 -17.55 1.88
C GLN A 138 -18.94 -17.24 2.84
N GLU A 139 -18.92 -17.93 3.97
CA GLU A 139 -17.67 -18.09 4.72
C GLU A 139 -16.91 -19.26 4.09
N THR A 140 -16.18 -18.94 3.02
CA THR A 140 -15.27 -19.81 2.23
C THR A 140 -15.89 -20.95 1.40
#